data_AF-A0A832YCE2-F1
#
_entry.id   AF-A0A832YCE2-F1
#
_cell.length_a   1.000
_cell.length_b   1.000
_cell.length_c   1.000
_cell.angle_alpha   90.00
_cell.angle_beta   90.00
_cell.angle_gamma   90.00
#
_symmetry.space_group_name_H-M   'P 1'
#
loop_
_entity.id
_entity.type
_entity.pdbx_description
1 polymer ?
#
loop_
_entity_poly.entity_id
_entity_poly.type
_entity_poly.pdbx_seq_one_letter_code
_entity_poly.pdbx_strand_id
1 'polypeptide(L)'
;MKIPTPNSSVRDIGKVVFKSKNTYFDLVQNGTREMIDLWMYNYARNIPDILDGNSVRLQSVFKNNSKSMKNHKPNNSAIVIGAGPSVYEKNHLETLANSNYKGAILCTERMLLPCLKSGITPEKFPQFFVLTIDPKAYTTKLYDDKILKKHGKDISAIMSTCTKHETIENCKKHGLNIFWFVIFH
;
A
#
# COMPACT_ATOMS: atom_id res chain seq x y z
N MET A 1 -9.07 -15.15 18.96
CA MET A 1 -9.75 -15.82 17.82
C MET A 1 -8.66 -16.34 16.89
N LYS A 2 -8.57 -17.67 16.67
CA LYS A 2 -7.53 -18.27 15.81
C LYS A 2 -7.90 -18.05 14.34
N ILE A 3 -6.92 -17.72 13.49
CA ILE A 3 -7.08 -17.70 12.04
C ILE A 3 -7.58 -19.09 11.61
N PRO A 4 -8.71 -19.22 10.89
CA PRO A 4 -9.15 -20.52 10.39
C PRO A 4 -8.07 -21.11 9.48
N THR A 5 -7.73 -22.38 9.68
CA THR A 5 -6.98 -23.13 8.67
C THR A 5 -7.82 -23.18 7.39
N PRO A 6 -7.21 -23.04 6.20
CA PRO A 6 -7.94 -23.05 4.93
C PRO A 6 -8.86 -24.27 4.85
N ASN A 7 -10.13 -24.02 4.55
CA ASN A 7 -11.14 -25.08 4.49
C ASN A 7 -10.87 -25.92 3.22
N SER A 8 -10.57 -27.21 3.40
CA SER A 8 -10.21 -28.14 2.31
C SER A 8 -11.37 -28.42 1.33
N SER A 9 -12.57 -27.95 1.65
CA SER A 9 -13.81 -28.20 0.90
C SER A 9 -14.06 -27.23 -0.27
N VAL A 10 -13.29 -26.16 -0.43
CA VAL A 10 -13.39 -25.25 -1.59
C VAL A 10 -12.43 -25.70 -2.69
N ARG A 11 -12.56 -26.95 -3.17
CA ARG A 11 -11.77 -27.46 -4.31
C ARG A 11 -12.56 -27.69 -5.60
N ASP A 12 -13.90 -27.60 -5.58
CA ASP A 12 -14.69 -28.17 -6.68
C ASP A 12 -15.67 -27.24 -7.43
N ILE A 13 -15.72 -25.93 -7.16
CA ILE A 13 -16.71 -25.05 -7.83
C ILE A 13 -16.14 -24.25 -9.03
N GLY A 14 -15.06 -24.73 -9.68
CA GLY A 14 -14.34 -23.93 -10.67
C GLY A 14 -13.81 -24.66 -11.91
N LYS A 15 -14.22 -25.90 -12.19
CA LYS A 15 -13.80 -26.65 -13.40
C LYS A 15 -14.56 -26.22 -14.67
N VAL A 16 -14.73 -24.92 -14.90
CA VAL A 16 -14.94 -24.41 -16.27
C VAL A 16 -13.64 -23.75 -16.68
N VAL A 17 -12.82 -24.57 -17.33
CA VAL A 17 -11.43 -24.34 -17.68
C VAL A 17 -11.35 -23.26 -18.77
N PHE A 18 -11.10 -22.01 -18.38
CA PHE A 18 -10.34 -21.12 -19.26
C PHE A 18 -8.91 -21.62 -19.26
N LYS A 19 -8.57 -22.42 -20.27
CA LYS A 19 -7.21 -22.94 -20.49
C LYS A 19 -6.31 -21.78 -20.90
N SER A 20 -5.87 -21.00 -19.91
CA SER A 20 -4.76 -20.07 -20.07
C SER A 20 -3.55 -20.90 -20.50
N LYS A 21 -2.95 -20.56 -21.64
CA LYS A 21 -1.73 -21.23 -22.15
C LYS A 21 -0.49 -20.86 -21.32
N ASN A 22 -0.61 -20.03 -20.29
CA ASN A 22 0.51 -19.40 -19.62
C ASN A 22 0.63 -19.88 -18.18
N THR A 23 1.48 -20.88 -17.97
CA THR A 23 1.74 -21.53 -16.69
C THR A 23 2.11 -20.53 -15.58
N TYR A 24 2.82 -19.45 -15.92
CA TYR A 24 3.17 -18.39 -14.95
C TYR A 24 1.98 -17.56 -14.50
N PHE A 25 1.05 -17.26 -15.41
CA PHE A 25 -0.17 -16.55 -15.06
C PHE A 25 -1.02 -17.38 -14.12
N ASP A 26 -1.18 -18.68 -14.40
CA ASP A 26 -1.95 -19.58 -13.56
C ASP A 26 -1.33 -19.72 -12.16
N LEU A 27 0.00 -19.77 -12.06
CA LEU A 27 0.71 -19.77 -10.77
C LEU A 27 0.41 -18.50 -9.96
N VAL A 28 0.46 -17.32 -10.58
CA VAL A 28 0.13 -16.05 -9.91
C VAL A 28 -1.33 -16.00 -9.48
N GLN A 29 -2.24 -16.46 -10.34
CA GLN A 29 -3.68 -16.50 -10.03
C GLN A 29 -3.98 -17.47 -8.89
N ASN A 30 -3.38 -18.66 -8.90
CA ASN A 30 -3.58 -19.65 -7.84
C ASN A 30 -3.02 -19.16 -6.50
N GLY A 31 -1.83 -18.56 -6.49
CA GLY A 31 -1.29 -17.94 -5.28
C GLY A 31 -2.15 -16.78 -4.76
N THR A 32 -2.83 -16.06 -5.65
CA THR A 32 -3.80 -15.01 -5.26
C THR A 32 -5.07 -15.62 -4.65
N ARG A 33 -5.60 -16.68 -5.27
CA ARG A 33 -6.81 -17.39 -4.78
C ARG A 33 -6.60 -18.00 -3.40
N GLU A 34 -5.42 -18.55 -3.13
CA GLU A 34 -5.05 -19.09 -1.81
C GLU A 34 -5.09 -18.02 -0.70
N MET A 35 -5.01 -16.73 -1.04
CA MET A 35 -5.06 -15.64 -0.07
C MET A 35 -6.46 -15.07 0.16
N ILE A 36 -7.50 -15.54 -0.55
CA ILE A 36 -8.86 -14.97 -0.45
C ILE A 36 -9.38 -14.99 0.99
N ASP A 37 -9.24 -16.11 1.69
CA ASP A 37 -9.70 -16.23 3.09
C ASP A 37 -9.01 -15.20 4.00
N LEU A 38 -7.70 -15.00 3.82
CA LEU A 38 -6.94 -14.00 4.57
C LEU A 38 -7.38 -12.58 4.22
N TRP A 39 -7.62 -12.29 2.94
CA TRP A 39 -8.11 -10.99 2.50
C TRP A 39 -9.49 -10.69 3.08
N MET A 40 -10.42 -11.65 3.02
CA MET A 40 -11.76 -11.54 3.60
C MET A 40 -11.72 -11.37 5.12
N TYR A 41 -10.86 -12.13 5.80
CA TYR A 41 -10.68 -12.01 7.25
C TYR A 41 -10.21 -10.60 7.64
N ASN A 42 -9.17 -10.08 6.98
CA ASN A 42 -8.68 -8.73 7.22
C ASN A 42 -9.72 -7.66 6.85
N TYR A 43 -10.40 -7.83 5.72
CA TYR A 43 -11.47 -6.94 5.29
C TYR A 43 -12.55 -6.80 6.37
N ALA A 44 -13.08 -7.93 6.86
CA ALA A 44 -14.11 -7.94 7.90
C ALA A 44 -13.64 -7.25 9.18
N ARG A 45 -12.37 -7.44 9.57
CA ARG A 45 -11.77 -6.79 10.74
C ARG A 45 -11.60 -5.27 10.57
N ASN A 46 -11.39 -4.81 9.35
CA ASN A 46 -11.19 -3.39 9.04
C ASN A 46 -12.49 -2.62 8.80
N ILE A 47 -13.66 -3.27 8.72
CA ILE A 47 -14.94 -2.61 8.41
C ILE A 47 -15.18 -1.35 9.27
N PRO A 48 -15.02 -1.37 10.62
CA PRO A 48 -15.21 -0.17 11.42
C PRO A 48 -14.31 0.99 10.98
N ASP A 49 -13.05 0.71 10.69
CA ASP A 49 -12.05 1.70 10.29
C ASP A 49 -12.25 2.22 8.87
N ILE A 50 -12.83 1.40 8.00
CA ILE A 50 -13.15 1.75 6.62
C ILE A 50 -14.37 2.68 6.58
N LEU A 51 -15.42 2.37 7.35
CA LEU A 51 -16.67 3.14 7.35
C LEU A 51 -16.46 4.57 7.88
N ASP A 52 -15.63 4.74 8.89
CA ASP A 52 -15.28 6.05 9.46
C ASP A 52 -14.06 6.70 8.77
N GLY A 53 -13.45 6.00 7.81
CA GLY A 53 -12.17 6.36 7.22
C GLY A 53 -12.26 7.24 5.97
N ASN A 54 -11.13 7.85 5.62
CA ASN A 54 -11.03 8.65 4.40
C ASN A 54 -10.94 7.76 3.16
N SER A 55 -11.68 8.11 2.10
CA SER A 55 -11.47 7.49 0.78
C SER A 55 -10.21 8.05 0.12
N VAL A 56 -9.45 7.21 -0.60
CA VAL A 56 -8.34 7.65 -1.47
C VAL A 56 -8.78 8.72 -2.48
N ARG A 57 -10.06 8.77 -2.84
CA ARG A 57 -10.62 9.82 -3.73
C ARG A 57 -10.41 11.23 -3.17
N LEU A 58 -10.26 11.38 -1.85
CA LEU A 58 -9.97 12.67 -1.23
C LEU A 58 -8.59 13.22 -1.62
N GLN A 59 -7.66 12.37 -2.09
CA GLN A 59 -6.36 12.76 -2.63
C GLN A 59 -6.42 13.23 -4.09
N SER A 60 -7.58 13.11 -4.75
CA SER A 60 -7.74 13.56 -6.14
C SER A 60 -7.63 15.08 -6.26
N VAL A 61 -6.81 15.54 -7.20
CA VAL A 61 -6.72 16.96 -7.60
C VAL A 61 -7.81 17.38 -8.59
N PHE A 62 -8.66 16.43 -9.02
CA PHE A 62 -9.71 16.63 -10.02
C PHE A 62 -11.10 16.88 -9.42
N LYS A 63 -11.16 17.40 -8.19
CA LYS A 63 -12.45 17.67 -7.53
C LYS A 63 -13.24 18.74 -8.30
N ASN A 64 -14.57 18.58 -8.31
CA ASN A 64 -15.54 19.55 -8.80
C ASN A 64 -15.44 19.91 -10.31
N ASN A 65 -14.91 19.01 -11.16
CA ASN A 65 -14.73 19.23 -12.60
C ASN A 65 -13.93 20.49 -12.99
N SER A 66 -13.25 21.14 -12.03
CA SER A 66 -12.54 22.41 -12.26
C SER A 66 -11.22 22.21 -13.01
N LYS A 67 -10.69 20.98 -13.00
CA LYS A 67 -9.53 20.55 -13.79
C LYS A 67 -9.90 19.32 -14.63
N SER A 68 -9.73 19.41 -15.94
CA SER A 68 -9.86 18.26 -16.84
C SER A 68 -8.62 17.37 -16.74
N MET A 69 -8.81 16.05 -16.61
CA MET A 69 -7.72 15.07 -16.65
C MET A 69 -6.88 15.18 -17.94
N LYS A 70 -7.52 15.50 -19.08
CA LYS A 70 -6.84 15.58 -20.38
C LYS A 70 -5.83 16.74 -20.46
N ASN A 71 -6.05 17.82 -19.71
CA ASN A 71 -5.25 19.05 -19.79
C ASN A 71 -4.46 19.31 -18.51
N HIS A 72 -4.44 18.37 -17.57
CA HIS A 72 -3.74 18.55 -16.32
C HIS A 72 -2.24 18.33 -16.50
N LYS A 73 -1.47 19.40 -16.31
CA LYS A 73 -0.01 19.39 -16.28
C LYS A 73 0.43 19.68 -14.85
N PRO A 74 0.79 18.66 -14.05
CA PRO A 74 1.33 18.91 -12.72
C PRO A 74 2.70 19.60 -12.85
N ASN A 75 3.00 20.52 -11.93
CA ASN A 75 4.27 21.26 -11.94
C ASN A 75 5.49 20.37 -11.67
N ASN A 76 5.27 19.24 -11.00
CA ASN A 76 6.29 18.28 -10.67
C ASN A 76 5.84 16.88 -11.07
N SER A 77 6.80 16.01 -11.38
CA SER A 77 6.57 14.58 -11.52
C SER A 77 6.31 13.91 -10.17
N ALA A 78 6.13 12.59 -10.18
CA ALA A 78 6.18 11.75 -8.99
C ALA A 78 7.28 10.68 -9.14
N ILE A 79 7.90 10.29 -8.03
CA ILE A 79 8.82 9.15 -7.95
C ILE A 79 8.11 8.04 -7.17
N VAL A 80 8.00 6.87 -7.81
CA VAL A 80 7.44 5.66 -7.19
C VAL A 80 8.58 4.71 -6.84
N ILE A 81 8.69 4.36 -5.55
CA ILE A 81 9.80 3.57 -5.01
C ILE A 81 9.29 2.17 -4.68
N GLY A 82 9.54 1.24 -5.60
CA GLY A 82 9.35 -0.18 -5.37
C GLY A 82 10.55 -0.81 -4.65
N ALA A 83 10.34 -1.96 -4.03
CA ALA A 83 11.37 -2.64 -3.24
C ALA A 83 12.23 -3.61 -4.07
N GLY A 84 12.58 -3.25 -5.30
CA GLY A 84 13.50 -4.04 -6.14
C GLY A 84 14.95 -3.92 -5.65
N PRO A 85 15.81 -4.92 -5.89
CA PRO A 85 17.20 -4.91 -5.43
C PRO A 85 18.00 -3.73 -6.00
N SER A 86 17.65 -3.29 -7.22
CA SER A 86 18.28 -2.15 -7.90
C SER A 86 18.23 -0.83 -7.13
N VAL A 87 17.29 -0.66 -6.19
CA VAL A 87 17.25 0.51 -5.30
C VAL A 87 18.51 0.60 -4.43
N TYR A 88 19.02 -0.54 -4.00
CA TYR A 88 20.22 -0.63 -3.17
C TYR A 88 21.49 -0.67 -4.03
N GLU A 89 21.48 -1.42 -5.14
CA GLU A 89 22.66 -1.57 -6.02
C GLU A 89 23.14 -0.24 -6.63
N LYS A 90 22.22 0.72 -6.79
CA LYS A 90 22.48 1.99 -7.47
C LYS A 90 22.40 3.20 -6.53
N ASN A 91 22.37 2.99 -5.21
CA ASN A 91 22.26 4.05 -4.21
C ASN A 91 21.14 5.07 -4.51
N HIS A 92 19.99 4.58 -5.00
CA HIS A 92 18.90 5.46 -5.42
C HIS A 92 18.32 6.27 -4.25
N LEU A 93 18.28 5.68 -3.04
CA LEU A 93 17.75 6.36 -1.86
C LEU A 93 18.65 7.53 -1.45
N GLU A 94 19.96 7.34 -1.44
CA GLU A 94 20.93 8.40 -1.13
C GLU A 94 20.89 9.51 -2.18
N THR A 95 20.86 9.14 -3.47
CA THR A 95 20.77 10.10 -4.57
C THR A 95 19.52 10.97 -4.43
N LEU A 96 18.36 10.36 -4.15
CA LEU A 96 17.11 11.08 -3.94
C LEU A 96 17.17 11.93 -2.66
N ALA A 97 17.69 11.38 -1.57
CA ALA A 97 17.83 12.08 -0.30
C ALA A 97 18.78 13.28 -0.38
N ASN A 98 19.73 13.31 -1.32
CA ASN A 98 20.63 14.44 -1.57
C ASN A 98 20.13 15.39 -2.67
N SER A 99 19.09 15.01 -3.40
CA SER A 99 18.53 15.81 -4.48
C SER A 99 17.72 17.02 -3.98
N ASN A 100 17.46 17.95 -4.92
CA ASN A 100 16.51 19.06 -4.76
C ASN A 100 15.12 18.75 -5.34
N TYR A 101 14.79 17.47 -5.55
CA TYR A 101 13.50 17.06 -6.08
C TYR A 101 12.33 17.56 -5.21
N LYS A 102 11.29 18.11 -5.84
CA LYS A 102 10.11 18.71 -5.17
C LYS A 102 8.79 18.02 -5.51
N GLY A 103 8.85 16.93 -6.27
CA GLY A 103 7.67 16.16 -6.64
C GLY A 103 7.20 15.23 -5.52
N ALA A 104 6.15 14.46 -5.83
CA ALA A 104 5.57 13.52 -4.89
C ALA A 104 6.44 12.27 -4.76
N ILE A 105 6.50 11.72 -3.55
CA ILE A 105 7.14 10.43 -3.25
C ILE A 105 6.03 9.44 -2.91
N LEU A 106 5.99 8.32 -3.63
CA LEU A 106 5.13 7.19 -3.34
C LEU A 106 6.01 5.95 -3.13
N CYS A 107 6.10 5.45 -1.90
CA CYS A 107 6.84 4.21 -1.63
C CYS A 107 5.88 3.05 -1.37
N THR A 108 6.31 1.82 -1.66
CA THR A 108 5.60 0.62 -1.18
C THR A 108 5.83 0.43 0.32
N GLU A 109 5.01 -0.38 0.97
CA GLU A 109 5.11 -0.68 2.41
C GLU A 109 6.52 -1.13 2.83
N ARG A 110 7.18 -1.96 1.99
CA ARG A 110 8.55 -2.44 2.25
C ARG A 110 9.60 -1.33 2.17
N MET A 111 9.32 -0.25 1.45
CA MET A 111 10.25 0.87 1.26
C MET A 111 10.02 2.02 2.24
N LEU A 112 8.94 2.01 3.01
CA LEU A 112 8.65 3.05 3.99
C LEU A 112 9.83 3.28 4.96
N LEU A 113 10.26 2.24 5.68
CA LEU A 113 11.34 2.38 6.66
C LEU A 113 12.70 2.68 6.00
N PRO A 114 13.12 2.00 4.91
CA PRO A 114 14.34 2.38 4.20
C PRO A 114 14.34 3.84 3.75
N CYS A 115 13.24 4.33 3.15
CA CYS A 115 13.13 5.73 2.71
C CYS A 115 13.31 6.70 3.87
N LEU A 116 12.57 6.52 4.96
CA LEU A 116 12.65 7.40 6.14
C LEU A 116 14.06 7.37 6.76
N LYS A 117 14.67 6.18 6.89
CA LYS A 117 16.02 6.02 7.46
C LYS A 117 17.11 6.63 6.58
N SER A 118 16.90 6.70 5.27
CA SER A 118 17.79 7.36 4.32
C SER A 118 17.56 8.86 4.19
N GLY A 119 16.67 9.48 4.99
CA GLY A 119 16.41 10.92 4.93
C GLY A 119 15.37 11.35 3.89
N ILE A 120 14.71 10.40 3.23
CA ILE A 120 13.53 10.68 2.39
C ILE A 120 12.32 10.74 3.32
N THR A 121 12.12 11.90 3.93
CA THR A 121 11.08 12.13 4.96
C THR A 121 10.00 13.11 4.45
N PRO A 122 8.81 13.13 5.06
CA PRO A 122 7.78 14.13 4.75
C PRO A 122 8.23 15.59 4.98
N GLU A 123 9.19 15.81 5.89
CA GLU A 123 9.77 17.15 6.11
C GLU A 123 10.49 17.66 4.86
N LYS A 124 11.27 16.78 4.21
CA LYS A 124 11.97 17.12 2.96
C LYS A 124 11.05 17.02 1.73
N PHE A 125 10.14 16.07 1.73
CA PHE A 125 9.21 15.78 0.63
C PHE A 125 7.75 15.81 1.13
N PRO A 126 7.11 16.99 1.20
CA PRO A 126 5.79 17.13 1.85
C PRO A 126 4.67 16.29 1.22
N GLN A 127 4.79 15.96 -0.06
CA GLN A 127 3.89 15.04 -0.75
C GLN A 127 4.40 13.60 -0.59
N PHE A 128 4.28 13.05 0.61
CA PHE A 128 4.78 11.72 0.96
C PHE A 128 3.64 10.71 1.14
N PHE A 129 3.66 9.67 0.32
CA PHE A 129 2.67 8.61 0.30
C PHE A 129 3.32 7.25 0.51
N VAL A 130 2.64 6.38 1.24
CA VAL A 130 2.94 4.95 1.28
C VAL A 130 1.74 4.17 0.79
N LEU A 131 1.95 3.18 -0.08
CA LEU A 131 0.92 2.26 -0.56
C LEU A 131 1.12 0.88 0.05
N THR A 132 0.06 0.33 0.64
CA THR A 132 0.05 -1.02 1.22
C THR A 132 -1.08 -1.83 0.61
N ILE A 133 -0.75 -2.99 0.06
CA ILE A 133 -1.72 -3.89 -0.57
C ILE A 133 -1.73 -5.25 0.11
N ASP A 134 -0.57 -5.67 0.63
CA ASP A 134 -0.36 -7.04 1.09
C ASP A 134 -1.15 -7.35 2.38
N PRO A 135 -1.92 -8.45 2.42
CA PRO A 135 -2.65 -8.87 3.62
C PRO A 135 -1.76 -9.54 4.69
N LYS A 136 -0.49 -9.84 4.37
CA LYS A 136 0.35 -10.75 5.16
C LYS A 136 0.89 -10.10 6.42
N ALA A 137 1.24 -10.96 7.37
CA ALA A 137 1.68 -10.59 8.70
C ALA A 137 3.00 -9.81 8.78
N TYR A 138 3.86 -9.88 7.76
CA TYR A 138 5.13 -9.15 7.79
C TYR A 138 4.92 -7.63 7.76
N THR A 139 3.81 -7.16 7.18
CA THR A 139 3.47 -5.74 7.09
C THR A 139 3.40 -5.10 8.47
N THR A 140 2.91 -5.82 9.49
CA THR A 140 2.77 -5.30 10.86
C THR A 140 4.10 -4.81 11.43
N LYS A 141 5.20 -5.54 11.17
CA LYS A 141 6.55 -5.15 11.64
C LYS A 141 7.07 -3.88 10.97
N LEU A 142 6.67 -3.63 9.73
CA LEU A 142 7.08 -2.43 8.98
C LEU A 142 6.45 -1.16 9.55
N TYR A 143 5.30 -1.29 10.22
CA TYR A 143 4.56 -0.17 10.80
C TYR A 143 4.73 -0.01 12.31
N ASP A 144 5.46 -0.89 13.00
CA ASP A 144 5.74 -0.78 14.45
C ASP A 144 7.09 -0.10 14.77
N ASP A 145 7.76 0.47 13.76
CA ASP A 145 9.06 1.13 13.97
C ASP A 145 8.87 2.52 14.59
N LYS A 146 9.67 2.82 15.62
CA LYS A 146 9.63 4.09 16.37
C LYS A 146 9.87 5.32 15.48
N ILE A 147 10.53 5.18 14.33
CA ILE A 147 10.73 6.29 13.38
C ILE A 147 9.39 6.89 12.91
N LEU A 148 8.33 6.07 12.87
CA LEU A 148 6.99 6.52 12.50
C LEU A 148 6.35 7.40 13.57
N LYS A 149 6.79 7.34 14.83
CA LYS A 149 6.35 8.31 15.84
C LYS A 149 6.76 9.74 15.46
N LYS A 150 7.89 9.90 14.75
CA LYS A 150 8.39 11.22 14.32
C LYS A 150 7.67 11.72 13.06
N HIS A 151 7.47 10.85 12.08
CA HIS A 151 7.04 11.24 10.73
C HIS A 151 5.58 10.88 10.39
N GLY A 152 4.94 10.01 11.18
CA GLY A 152 3.67 9.36 10.86
C GLY A 152 2.56 10.33 10.47
N LYS A 153 2.36 11.39 11.27
CA LYS A 153 1.33 12.43 11.06
C LYS A 153 1.40 13.14 9.70
N ASP A 154 2.56 13.13 9.06
CA ASP A 154 2.79 13.82 7.78
C ASP A 154 2.82 12.82 6.60
N ILE A 155 2.55 11.53 6.85
CA ILE A 155 2.51 10.47 5.85
C ILE A 155 1.05 10.17 5.48
N SER A 156 0.75 10.23 4.18
CA SER A 156 -0.50 9.72 3.64
C SER A 156 -0.39 8.22 3.35
N ALA A 157 -1.04 7.42 4.17
CA ALA A 157 -1.04 5.97 4.10
C ALA A 157 -2.22 5.46 3.27
N ILE A 158 -1.96 5.08 2.01
CA ILE A 158 -2.95 4.50 1.11
C ILE A 158 -3.02 2.99 1.39
N MET A 159 -4.11 2.56 2.00
CA MET A 159 -4.29 1.21 2.53
C MET A 159 -5.36 0.47 1.73
N SER A 160 -5.04 -0.74 1.30
CA SER A 160 -6.04 -1.68 0.83
C SER A 160 -7.01 -2.00 1.96
N THR A 161 -8.29 -2.14 1.64
CA THR A 161 -9.29 -2.60 2.62
C THR A 161 -8.96 -3.97 3.23
N CYS A 162 -8.07 -4.75 2.60
CA CYS A 162 -7.66 -6.09 3.04
C CYS A 162 -6.29 -6.12 3.74
N THR A 163 -5.66 -4.98 3.97
CA THR A 163 -4.42 -4.89 4.74
C THR A 163 -4.64 -5.48 6.13
N LYS A 164 -3.62 -6.18 6.67
CA LYS A 164 -3.72 -6.78 8.00
C LYS A 164 -4.15 -5.76 9.06
N HIS A 165 -5.13 -6.12 9.88
CA HIS A 165 -5.74 -5.22 10.86
C HIS A 165 -4.73 -4.64 11.87
N GLU A 166 -3.80 -5.45 12.37
CA GLU A 166 -2.76 -4.98 13.30
C GLU A 166 -1.79 -3.97 12.65
N THR A 167 -1.66 -4.02 11.32
CA THR A 167 -0.93 -2.98 10.57
C THR A 167 -1.68 -1.65 10.61
N ILE A 168 -3.01 -1.68 10.54
CA ILE A 168 -3.89 -0.50 10.67
C ILE A 168 -3.80 0.07 12.09
N GLU A 169 -3.82 -0.77 13.12
CA GLU A 169 -3.63 -0.36 14.51
C GLU A 169 -2.29 0.36 14.71
N ASN A 170 -1.21 -0.18 14.14
CA ASN A 170 0.10 0.46 14.18
C ASN A 170 0.13 1.80 13.43
N CYS A 171 -0.55 1.90 12.28
CA CYS A 171 -0.68 3.16 11.56
C CYS A 171 -1.36 4.23 12.43
N LYS A 172 -2.48 3.89 13.07
CA LYS A 172 -3.21 4.77 13.97
C LYS A 172 -2.38 5.17 15.20
N LYS A 173 -1.70 4.19 15.82
CA LYS A 173 -0.78 4.40 16.95
C LYS A 173 0.31 5.44 16.63
N HIS A 174 0.81 5.44 15.39
CA HIS A 174 1.82 6.39 14.93
C HIS A 174 1.24 7.64 14.25
N GLY A 175 -0.09 7.77 14.21
CA GLY A 175 -0.78 8.95 13.69
C GLY A 175 -0.77 9.08 12.16
N LEU A 176 -0.57 8.00 11.42
CA LEU A 176 -0.59 8.05 9.95
C LEU A 176 -1.96 8.44 9.42
N ASN A 177 -2.00 9.24 8.35
CA ASN A 177 -3.25 9.64 7.70
C ASN A 177 -3.71 8.54 6.74
N ILE A 178 -4.63 7.70 7.18
CA ILE A 178 -5.09 6.53 6.42
C ILE A 178 -6.12 6.93 5.36
N PHE A 179 -5.92 6.44 4.13
CA PHE A 179 -6.83 6.55 3.00
C PHE A 179 -7.10 5.17 2.39
N TRP A 180 -8.38 4.81 2.28
CA TRP A 180 -8.79 3.47 1.86
C TRP A 180 -9.03 3.37 0.35
N PHE A 181 -8.65 2.22 -0.22
CA PHE A 181 -9.06 1.79 -1.55
C PHE A 181 -9.39 0.29 -1.59
N VAL A 182 -10.31 -0.09 -2.48
CA VAL A 182 -10.81 -1.46 -2.61
C VAL A 182 -10.03 -2.20 -3.69
N ILE A 183 -9.66 -3.45 -3.44
CA ILE A 183 -8.89 -4.29 -4.37
C ILE A 183 -9.71 -5.40 -5.06
N PHE A 184 -11.00 -5.56 -4.74
CA PHE A 184 -11.88 -6.52 -5.41
C PHE A 184 -12.53 -5.88 -6.65
N HIS A 185 -12.44 -6.57 -7.79
CA HIS A 185 -13.20 -6.32 -9.02
C HIS A 185 -13.76 -7.65 -9.50
#